data_AF-A7T2T3-F1
#
_entry.id   AF-A7T2T3-F1
#
_cell.length_a   1.000
_cell.length_b   1.000
_cell.length_c   1.000
_cell.angle_alpha   90.00
_cell.angle_beta   90.00
_cell.angle_gamma   90.00
#
_symmetry.space_group_name_H-M   'P 1'
#
loop_
_entity.id
_entity.type
_entity.pdbx_description
1 polymer ?
#
loop_
_entity_poly.entity_id
_entity_poly.type
_entity_poly.pdbx_seq_one_letter_code
_entity_poly.pdbx_strand_id
1 'polypeptide(L)'
;AATAALKEGLVDVLVTAPINKYNIQSEDFKFPGHTDYLDSELEGDALMLMIHDKFRVGLLTDHIPVNEISKSLSEKLLMKKVGTIIKALEQDFGVVKPKVALLGLNPHSGDNGVIGDEEEKIIKPTVKKMFDSGMMVFGPYSSDSFFGSSQFEKYDAILAMYHDQGLIPFKTLSFGKADFEIESFAKTIRVIEALEGQLITNEIHHKSFAQDGKLVSDVENDILKMAVVNRYQDAKPAVAFIKNFGLKKGAIASSVAHDCHNIVVVGTSDEEICNAVNVLIANKGGVCAVNGDVQKVLPLPVAGIMSDNDAWETGRLYQEIDAMAKEFGSLLKAPFMTLSFMALLVIPDLKLSDKGLFSGNSFSFVDLDVK
;
A
#
# COMPACT_ATOMS: atom_id res chain seq x y z
N ALA A 1 1.08 26.69 -20.27
CA ALA A 1 0.24 27.55 -19.41
C ALA A 1 0.59 27.37 -17.93
N ALA A 2 0.30 26.21 -17.33
CA ALA A 2 0.57 25.98 -15.90
C ALA A 2 2.05 26.14 -15.53
N THR A 3 2.98 25.60 -16.33
CA THR A 3 4.43 25.81 -16.15
C THR A 3 4.86 27.27 -16.25
N ALA A 4 4.25 28.05 -17.15
CA ALA A 4 4.54 29.48 -17.29
C ALA A 4 4.05 30.26 -16.07
N ALA A 5 2.84 29.96 -15.57
CA ALA A 5 2.33 30.55 -14.35
C ALA A 5 3.23 30.26 -13.13
N LEU A 6 3.80 29.05 -13.05
CA LEU A 6 4.76 28.69 -12.00
C LEU A 6 6.07 29.49 -12.15
N LYS A 7 6.62 29.59 -13.36
CA LYS A 7 7.84 30.37 -13.65
C LYS A 7 7.68 31.86 -13.34
N GLU A 8 6.51 32.40 -13.63
CA GLU A 8 6.17 33.82 -13.42
C GLU A 8 5.77 34.11 -11.96
N GLY A 9 5.74 33.10 -11.08
CA GLY A 9 5.36 33.24 -9.67
C GLY A 9 3.88 33.58 -9.46
N LEU A 10 3.02 33.26 -10.44
CA LEU A 10 1.57 33.46 -10.35
C LEU A 10 0.89 32.36 -9.52
N VAL A 11 1.57 31.22 -9.33
CA VAL A 11 1.14 30.10 -8.49
C VAL A 11 2.33 29.56 -7.70
N ASP A 12 2.08 29.09 -6.48
CA ASP A 12 3.14 28.54 -5.61
C ASP A 12 3.42 27.06 -5.88
N VAL A 13 2.40 26.31 -6.31
CA VAL A 13 2.46 24.85 -6.46
C VAL A 13 1.78 24.42 -7.75
N LEU A 14 2.38 23.43 -8.42
CA LEU A 14 1.81 22.77 -9.59
C LEU A 14 1.46 21.31 -9.25
N VAL A 15 0.19 20.95 -9.40
CA VAL A 15 -0.29 19.56 -9.31
C VAL A 15 -0.68 19.07 -10.70
N THR A 16 -0.13 17.95 -11.13
CA THR A 16 -0.34 17.41 -12.48
C THR A 16 -1.32 16.24 -12.47
N ALA A 17 -2.32 16.28 -13.34
CA ALA A 17 -3.19 15.13 -13.62
C ALA A 17 -2.42 14.08 -14.43
N PRO A 18 -2.81 12.78 -14.35
CA PRO A 18 -2.18 11.74 -15.16
C PRO A 18 -2.31 12.02 -16.66
N ILE A 19 -1.25 11.71 -17.42
CA ILE A 19 -1.22 11.85 -18.88
C ILE A 19 -1.00 10.49 -19.54
N ASN A 20 -1.57 10.31 -20.71
CA ASN A 20 -1.31 9.13 -21.53
C ASN A 20 -0.08 9.37 -22.42
N LYS A 21 1.04 8.69 -22.11
CA LYS A 21 2.32 8.84 -22.81
C LYS A 21 2.26 8.61 -24.32
N TYR A 22 1.30 7.80 -24.80
CA TYR A 22 1.12 7.54 -26.23
C TYR A 22 0.47 8.73 -26.95
N ASN A 23 -0.52 9.37 -26.31
CA ASN A 23 -1.32 10.42 -26.94
C ASN A 23 -0.68 11.82 -26.89
N ILE A 24 0.30 12.03 -26.00
CA ILE A 24 0.93 13.35 -25.82
C ILE A 24 2.04 13.64 -26.84
N GLN A 25 2.53 12.62 -27.55
CA GLN A 25 3.59 12.82 -28.54
C GLN A 25 3.02 13.52 -29.79
N SER A 26 3.64 14.61 -30.20
CA SER A 26 3.29 15.35 -31.43
C SER A 26 4.54 15.87 -32.13
N GLU A 27 4.37 16.50 -33.30
CA GLU A 27 5.50 17.17 -33.97
C GLU A 27 6.14 18.25 -33.07
N ASP A 28 5.33 18.89 -32.24
CA ASP A 28 5.71 20.02 -31.36
C ASP A 28 5.98 19.61 -29.90
N PHE A 29 5.66 18.37 -29.48
CA PHE A 29 5.83 17.90 -28.09
C PHE A 29 6.45 16.51 -28.05
N LYS A 30 7.70 16.42 -27.57
CA LYS A 30 8.53 15.18 -27.59
C LYS A 30 9.08 14.78 -26.23
N PHE A 31 8.35 15.08 -25.15
CA PHE A 31 8.78 14.70 -23.81
C PHE A 31 8.22 13.33 -23.39
N PRO A 32 9.02 12.43 -22.78
CA PRO A 32 8.55 11.12 -22.32
C PRO A 32 7.50 11.17 -21.21
N GLY A 33 7.42 12.28 -20.46
CA GLY A 33 6.44 12.48 -19.40
C GLY A 33 6.53 13.85 -18.72
N HIS A 34 5.79 13.99 -17.62
CA HIS A 34 5.74 15.22 -16.81
C HIS A 34 7.10 15.62 -16.27
N THR A 35 7.82 14.67 -15.67
CA THR A 35 9.12 14.94 -15.03
C THR A 35 10.09 15.54 -16.03
N ASP A 36 10.28 14.90 -17.20
CA ASP A 36 11.23 15.37 -18.21
C ASP A 36 10.87 16.75 -18.77
N TYR A 37 9.57 17.00 -19.00
CA TYR A 37 9.09 18.30 -19.47
C TYR A 37 9.34 19.40 -18.43
N LEU A 38 8.98 19.15 -17.17
CA LEU A 38 9.15 20.11 -16.09
C LEU A 38 10.62 20.36 -15.78
N ASP A 39 11.48 19.34 -15.85
CA ASP A 39 12.93 19.46 -15.67
C ASP A 39 13.53 20.38 -16.74
N SER A 40 13.17 20.15 -18.02
CA SER A 40 13.60 21.00 -19.14
C SER A 40 13.09 22.43 -19.03
N GLU A 41 11.88 22.63 -18.54
CA GLU A 41 11.30 23.97 -18.45
C GLU A 41 11.82 24.73 -17.24
N LEU A 42 11.89 24.12 -16.06
CA LEU A 42 12.14 24.80 -14.78
C LEU A 42 13.63 24.86 -14.40
N GLU A 43 14.54 24.47 -15.30
CA GLU A 43 15.99 24.43 -15.06
C GLU A 43 16.34 23.71 -13.73
N GLY A 44 15.70 22.56 -13.46
CA GLY A 44 16.05 21.61 -12.39
C GLY A 44 16.59 20.32 -13.03
N ASP A 45 17.22 19.33 -12.42
CA ASP A 45 17.51 18.89 -11.05
C ASP A 45 16.37 18.28 -10.23
N ALA A 46 15.34 17.79 -10.92
CA ALA A 46 14.29 16.99 -10.31
C ALA A 46 14.85 15.79 -9.54
N LEU A 47 14.23 15.51 -8.39
CA LEU A 47 14.42 14.30 -7.61
C LEU A 47 13.05 13.64 -7.47
N MET A 48 12.95 12.40 -7.95
CA MET A 48 11.79 11.58 -7.62
C MET A 48 11.85 11.21 -6.14
N LEU A 49 10.82 11.61 -5.38
CA LEU A 49 10.66 11.30 -3.96
C LEU A 49 9.30 10.64 -3.75
N MET A 50 9.30 9.35 -3.44
CA MET A 50 8.09 8.63 -3.04
C MET A 50 7.84 8.84 -1.55
N ILE A 51 6.59 9.11 -1.19
CA ILE A 51 6.19 9.50 0.16
C ILE A 51 5.13 8.52 0.67
N HIS A 52 5.38 7.96 1.85
CA HIS A 52 4.44 7.20 2.65
C HIS A 52 4.49 7.73 4.09
N ASP A 53 3.43 7.52 4.89
CA ASP A 53 3.31 8.10 6.24
C ASP A 53 4.51 7.77 7.15
N LYS A 54 5.06 6.56 6.99
CA LYS A 54 6.16 6.04 7.81
C LYS A 54 7.56 6.32 7.27
N PHE A 55 7.71 6.52 5.95
CA PHE A 55 9.03 6.64 5.34
C PHE A 55 8.95 7.28 3.94
N ARG A 56 10.07 7.86 3.51
CA ARG A 56 10.22 8.51 2.20
C ARG A 56 11.41 7.92 1.48
N VAL A 57 11.28 7.68 0.18
CA VAL A 57 12.34 7.09 -0.64
C VAL A 57 12.60 7.98 -1.84
N GLY A 58 13.78 8.58 -1.88
CA GLY A 58 14.31 9.30 -3.04
C GLY A 58 15.19 8.39 -3.89
N LEU A 59 15.29 8.71 -5.18
CA LEU A 59 16.14 7.98 -6.12
C LEU A 59 17.35 8.81 -6.55
N LEU A 60 18.53 8.18 -6.56
CA LEU A 60 19.72 8.77 -7.15
C LEU A 60 19.60 8.81 -8.68
N THR A 61 19.17 7.68 -9.25
CA THR A 61 18.93 7.51 -10.68
C THR A 61 17.53 6.98 -10.93
N ASP A 62 16.85 7.56 -11.92
CA ASP A 62 15.48 7.19 -12.28
C ASP A 62 15.47 6.10 -13.37
N HIS A 63 14.99 6.42 -14.58
CA HIS A 63 14.78 5.46 -15.67
C HIS A 63 16.02 5.25 -16.54
N ILE A 64 17.12 4.78 -15.97
CA ILE A 64 18.33 4.40 -16.73
C ILE A 64 18.50 2.88 -16.82
N PRO A 65 19.13 2.36 -17.89
CA PRO A 65 19.48 0.95 -17.98
C PRO A 65 20.37 0.48 -16.81
N VAL A 66 20.17 -0.75 -16.34
CA VAL A 66 20.90 -1.30 -15.17
C VAL A 66 22.43 -1.24 -15.34
N ASN A 67 22.91 -1.46 -16.56
CA ASN A 67 24.35 -1.42 -16.89
C ASN A 67 24.94 0.01 -16.93
N GLU A 68 24.13 1.05 -16.82
CA GLU A 68 24.56 2.45 -16.77
C GLU A 68 24.54 3.03 -15.35
N ILE A 69 23.93 2.33 -14.38
CA ILE A 69 23.77 2.82 -13.01
C ILE A 69 25.12 3.15 -12.36
N SER A 70 26.04 2.19 -12.32
CA SER A 70 27.35 2.39 -11.68
C SER A 70 28.17 3.51 -12.32
N LYS A 71 28.04 3.72 -13.63
CA LYS A 71 28.76 4.77 -14.37
C LYS A 71 28.25 6.17 -14.05
N SER A 72 26.96 6.30 -13.71
CA SER A 72 26.35 7.58 -13.37
C SER A 72 26.70 8.04 -11.94
N LEU A 73 27.16 7.12 -11.08
CA LEU A 73 27.46 7.38 -9.69
C LEU A 73 28.66 8.32 -9.56
N SER A 74 28.48 9.43 -8.84
CA SER A 74 29.56 10.36 -8.52
C SER A 74 29.29 11.08 -7.19
N GLU A 75 30.36 11.55 -6.55
CA GLU A 75 30.26 12.40 -5.35
C GLU A 75 29.35 13.61 -5.60
N LYS A 76 29.52 14.27 -6.75
CA LYS A 76 28.73 15.46 -7.12
C LYS A 76 27.23 15.14 -7.18
N LEU A 77 26.86 14.00 -7.77
CA LEU A 77 25.47 13.58 -7.88
C LEU A 77 24.86 13.23 -6.50
N LEU A 78 25.61 12.49 -5.67
CA LEU A 78 25.19 12.16 -4.30
C LEU A 78 24.96 13.43 -3.46
N MET A 79 25.96 14.32 -3.41
CA MET A 79 25.88 15.62 -2.70
C MET A 79 24.65 16.41 -3.10
N LYS A 80 24.38 16.44 -4.39
CA LYS A 80 23.25 17.16 -4.96
C LYS A 80 21.91 16.56 -4.54
N LYS A 81 21.72 15.25 -4.76
CA LYS A 81 20.43 14.57 -4.50
C LYS A 81 20.11 14.54 -3.00
N VAL A 82 21.11 14.30 -2.14
CA VAL A 82 20.93 14.39 -0.68
C VAL A 82 20.60 15.81 -0.25
N GLY A 83 21.27 16.82 -0.81
CA GLY A 83 20.97 18.22 -0.53
C GLY A 83 19.52 18.60 -0.88
N THR A 84 19.02 18.13 -2.02
CA THR A 84 17.61 18.31 -2.42
C THR A 84 16.66 17.65 -1.42
N ILE A 85 16.94 16.41 -0.99
CA ILE A 85 16.12 15.70 0.01
C ILE A 85 16.09 16.46 1.34
N ILE A 86 17.25 16.88 1.86
CA ILE A 86 17.32 17.61 3.14
C ILE A 86 16.52 18.91 3.05
N LYS A 87 16.69 19.67 1.97
CA LYS A 87 15.93 20.91 1.75
C LYS A 87 14.43 20.66 1.73
N ALA A 88 13.96 19.63 1.02
CA ALA A 88 12.55 19.26 1.00
C ALA A 88 12.04 18.86 2.39
N LEU A 89 12.79 18.05 3.13
CA LEU A 89 12.43 17.65 4.49
C LEU A 89 12.28 18.83 5.44
N GLU A 90 13.16 19.83 5.34
CA GLU A 90 13.11 21.04 6.17
C GLU A 90 11.95 21.97 5.76
N GLN A 91 11.80 22.23 4.45
CA GLN A 91 10.87 23.23 3.93
C GLN A 91 9.44 22.72 3.79
N ASP A 92 9.28 21.50 3.28
CA ASP A 92 7.98 20.94 2.89
C ASP A 92 7.40 20.03 3.99
N PHE A 93 8.26 19.37 4.77
CA PHE A 93 7.85 18.41 5.81
C PHE A 93 8.10 18.90 7.25
N GLY A 94 8.72 20.08 7.42
CA GLY A 94 8.97 20.68 8.75
C GLY A 94 9.88 19.86 9.66
N VAL A 95 10.73 18.99 9.09
CA VAL A 95 11.63 18.13 9.86
C VAL A 95 12.82 18.94 10.36
N VAL A 96 12.92 19.10 11.67
CA VAL A 96 14.05 19.77 12.31
C VAL A 96 15.23 18.80 12.40
N LYS A 97 16.30 19.09 11.66
CA LYS A 97 17.53 18.28 11.55
C LYS A 97 17.29 16.90 10.89
N PRO A 98 17.01 16.87 9.57
CA PRO A 98 16.63 15.64 8.88
C PRO A 98 17.72 14.58 8.86
N LYS A 99 17.35 13.33 9.12
CA LYS A 99 18.22 12.15 9.03
C LYS A 99 17.95 11.40 7.72
N VAL A 100 18.99 11.27 6.89
CA VAL A 100 18.89 10.59 5.60
C VAL A 100 19.75 9.33 5.60
N ALA A 101 19.16 8.19 5.24
CA ALA A 101 19.89 6.95 5.00
C ALA A 101 20.25 6.78 3.53
N LEU A 102 21.49 6.38 3.23
CA LEU A 102 21.93 6.02 1.88
C LEU A 102 22.06 4.50 1.77
N LEU A 103 21.54 3.93 0.69
CA LEU A 103 21.75 2.52 0.37
C LEU A 103 23.09 2.33 -0.36
N GLY A 104 23.68 1.14 -0.25
CA GLY A 104 24.78 0.72 -1.12
C GLY A 104 24.28 0.49 -2.55
N LEU A 105 25.16 0.64 -3.53
CA LEU A 105 24.89 0.25 -4.91
C LEU A 105 24.96 -1.27 -5.06
N ASN A 106 26.01 -1.87 -4.50
CA ASN A 106 26.29 -3.29 -4.58
C ASN A 106 25.62 -4.08 -3.45
N PRO A 107 25.34 -5.38 -3.66
CA PRO A 107 24.91 -6.29 -2.59
C PRO A 107 25.83 -6.21 -1.38
N HIS A 108 25.26 -6.30 -0.18
CA HIS A 108 26.01 -6.21 1.08
C HIS A 108 26.85 -4.92 1.21
N SER A 109 26.46 -3.84 0.52
CA SER A 109 27.22 -2.59 0.46
C SER A 109 28.68 -2.80 0.04
N GLY A 110 28.88 -3.67 -0.93
CA GLY A 110 30.18 -3.97 -1.53
C GLY A 110 31.07 -4.91 -0.71
N ASP A 111 30.64 -5.35 0.47
CA ASP A 111 31.37 -6.28 1.35
C ASP A 111 32.86 -5.93 1.49
N ASN A 112 33.15 -4.67 1.85
CA ASN A 112 34.51 -4.11 1.97
C ASN A 112 35.36 -4.18 0.69
N GLY A 113 34.72 -4.05 -0.48
CA GLY A 113 35.39 -4.07 -1.78
C GLY A 113 35.48 -5.46 -2.41
N VAL A 114 34.88 -6.48 -1.80
CA VAL A 114 34.79 -7.82 -2.39
C VAL A 114 33.79 -7.85 -3.56
N ILE A 115 32.71 -7.07 -3.46
CA ILE A 115 31.62 -7.02 -4.45
C ILE A 115 31.54 -5.60 -5.02
N GLY A 116 32.39 -5.28 -6.00
CA GLY A 116 32.50 -3.92 -6.51
C GLY A 116 33.24 -2.99 -5.54
N ASP A 117 33.58 -1.78 -5.99
CA ASP A 117 34.39 -0.82 -5.22
C ASP A 117 33.80 0.58 -5.17
N GLU A 118 32.59 0.76 -5.71
CA GLU A 118 31.84 2.01 -5.74
C GLU A 118 31.55 2.54 -4.33
N GLU A 119 31.25 1.66 -3.37
CA GLU A 119 31.05 2.04 -1.97
C GLU A 119 32.32 2.64 -1.35
N GLU A 120 33.46 1.98 -1.52
CA GLU A 120 34.72 2.42 -0.91
C GLU A 120 35.27 3.67 -1.59
N LYS A 121 35.19 3.74 -2.91
CA LYS A 121 35.78 4.82 -3.69
C LYS A 121 34.93 6.07 -3.72
N ILE A 122 33.60 5.94 -3.68
CA ILE A 122 32.68 7.06 -3.91
C ILE A 122 31.72 7.24 -2.74
N ILE A 123 30.93 6.22 -2.37
CA ILE A 123 29.78 6.42 -1.47
C ILE A 123 30.24 6.71 -0.03
N LYS A 124 31.07 5.85 0.57
CA LYS A 124 31.58 6.00 1.95
C LYS A 124 32.33 7.32 2.16
N PRO A 125 33.28 7.73 1.28
CA PRO A 125 33.93 9.04 1.40
C PRO A 125 32.94 10.20 1.33
N THR A 126 31.96 10.12 0.43
CA THR A 126 30.94 11.17 0.26
C THR A 126 30.03 11.29 1.47
N VAL A 127 29.54 10.15 2.01
CA VAL A 127 28.71 10.13 3.23
C VAL A 127 29.46 10.73 4.40
N LYS A 128 30.73 10.35 4.60
CA LYS A 128 31.56 10.93 5.66
C LYS A 128 31.70 12.44 5.49
N LYS A 129 31.98 12.92 4.28
CA LYS A 129 32.10 14.35 3.98
C LYS A 129 30.81 15.12 4.28
N MET A 130 29.64 14.57 3.95
CA MET A 130 28.33 15.16 4.28
C MET A 130 28.11 15.20 5.79
N PHE A 131 28.45 14.12 6.49
CA PHE A 131 28.32 14.05 7.94
C PHE A 131 29.21 15.08 8.64
N ASP A 132 30.47 15.17 8.22
CA ASP A 132 31.45 16.13 8.75
C ASP A 132 31.06 17.58 8.44
N SER A 133 30.28 17.84 7.39
CA SER A 133 29.73 19.17 7.07
C SER A 133 28.44 19.51 7.84
N GLY A 134 27.96 18.60 8.69
CA GLY A 134 26.80 18.78 9.55
C GLY A 134 25.48 18.21 9.01
N MET A 135 25.48 17.60 7.83
CA MET A 135 24.29 16.90 7.31
C MET A 135 24.17 15.53 7.98
N MET A 136 23.01 15.20 8.56
CA MET A 136 22.82 13.91 9.24
C MET A 136 22.57 12.77 8.25
N VAL A 137 23.60 12.41 7.49
CA VAL A 137 23.57 11.38 6.44
C VAL A 137 24.29 10.14 6.93
N PHE A 138 23.68 8.97 6.75
CA PHE A 138 24.17 7.71 7.27
C PHE A 138 24.20 6.62 6.19
N GLY A 139 25.13 5.68 6.30
CA GLY A 139 25.29 4.56 5.36
C GLY A 139 26.71 4.46 4.78
N PRO A 140 26.89 3.76 3.64
CA PRO A 140 25.87 3.03 2.90
C PRO A 140 25.34 1.81 3.68
N TYR A 141 24.06 1.49 3.52
CA TYR A 141 23.41 0.31 4.08
C TYR A 141 23.11 -0.75 3.02
N SER A 142 23.18 -2.03 3.39
CA SER A 142 22.79 -3.11 2.47
C SER A 142 21.28 -3.06 2.28
N SER A 143 20.81 -2.89 1.04
CA SER A 143 19.40 -2.63 0.73
C SER A 143 18.47 -3.71 1.29
N ASP A 144 18.80 -4.98 1.06
CA ASP A 144 18.02 -6.15 1.53
C ASP A 144 17.86 -6.16 3.06
N SER A 145 18.95 -6.03 3.80
CA SER A 145 18.97 -6.05 5.25
C SER A 145 18.34 -4.78 5.84
N PHE A 146 18.53 -3.64 5.18
CA PHE A 146 17.99 -2.35 5.60
C PHE A 146 16.46 -2.36 5.61
N PHE A 147 15.84 -2.86 4.53
CA PHE A 147 14.39 -3.01 4.45
C PHE A 147 13.89 -4.21 5.26
N GLY A 148 14.57 -5.35 5.20
CA GLY A 148 14.16 -6.59 5.88
C GLY A 148 14.19 -6.52 7.41
N SER A 149 14.97 -5.60 8.00
CA SER A 149 15.03 -5.37 9.44
C SER A 149 14.28 -4.12 9.91
N SER A 150 13.47 -3.51 9.04
CA SER A 150 12.76 -2.25 9.30
C SER A 150 13.67 -1.10 9.77
N GLN A 151 14.93 -1.10 9.36
CA GLN A 151 15.89 -0.06 9.77
C GLN A 151 15.50 1.32 9.19
N PHE A 152 14.74 1.32 8.09
CA PHE A 152 14.20 2.50 7.44
C PHE A 152 13.34 3.39 8.34
N GLU A 153 12.66 2.84 9.35
CA GLU A 153 11.81 3.61 10.27
C GLU A 153 12.59 4.59 11.17
N LYS A 154 13.92 4.50 11.19
CA LYS A 154 14.81 5.36 12.00
C LYS A 154 15.24 6.64 11.28
N TYR A 155 14.83 6.82 10.03
CA TYR A 155 15.26 7.90 9.15
C TYR A 155 14.06 8.64 8.55
N ASP A 156 14.24 9.92 8.26
CA ASP A 156 13.18 10.77 7.71
C ASP A 156 13.02 10.57 6.19
N ALA A 157 14.12 10.21 5.53
CA ALA A 157 14.16 9.78 4.14
C ALA A 157 15.30 8.80 3.85
N ILE A 158 15.17 8.08 2.75
CA ILE A 158 16.13 7.11 2.23
C ILE A 158 16.51 7.54 0.82
N LEU A 159 17.78 7.47 0.46
CA LEU A 159 18.25 7.62 -0.91
C LEU A 159 18.67 6.24 -1.44
N ALA A 160 17.86 5.69 -2.34
CA ALA A 160 18.19 4.49 -3.10
C ALA A 160 19.06 4.84 -4.31
N MET A 161 19.98 3.95 -4.67
CA MET A 161 20.94 4.17 -5.76
C MET A 161 20.28 4.05 -7.14
N TYR A 162 19.21 3.27 -7.27
CA TYR A 162 18.47 3.10 -8.53
C TYR A 162 17.00 2.79 -8.32
N HIS A 163 16.21 2.93 -9.38
CA HIS A 163 14.76 2.81 -9.41
C HIS A 163 14.22 1.58 -8.66
N ASP A 164 14.57 0.37 -9.09
CA ASP A 164 14.00 -0.86 -8.51
C ASP A 164 14.44 -1.08 -7.06
N GLN A 165 15.63 -0.60 -6.67
CA GLN A 165 16.12 -0.69 -5.30
C GLN A 165 15.22 0.06 -4.31
N GLY A 166 14.67 1.20 -4.73
CA GLY A 166 13.80 2.02 -3.91
C GLY A 166 12.31 1.69 -4.07
N LEU A 167 11.85 1.49 -5.31
CA LEU A 167 10.42 1.35 -5.60
C LEU A 167 9.85 0.00 -5.18
N ILE A 168 10.60 -1.10 -5.32
CA ILE A 168 10.11 -2.42 -4.90
C ILE A 168 9.77 -2.39 -3.40
N PRO A 169 10.71 -2.07 -2.48
CA PRO A 169 10.38 -2.03 -1.07
C PRO A 169 9.35 -0.95 -0.76
N PHE A 170 9.40 0.22 -1.41
CA PHE A 170 8.38 1.25 -1.21
C PHE A 170 6.98 0.70 -1.50
N LYS A 171 6.73 0.12 -2.68
CA LYS A 171 5.40 -0.39 -3.04
C LYS A 171 4.98 -1.57 -2.18
N THR A 172 5.91 -2.46 -1.84
CA THR A 172 5.61 -3.61 -0.97
C THR A 172 5.26 -3.18 0.46
N LEU A 173 5.90 -2.13 0.97
CA LEU A 173 5.68 -1.62 2.33
C LEU A 173 4.55 -0.57 2.41
N SER A 174 4.22 0.07 1.28
CA SER A 174 3.17 1.09 1.20
C SER A 174 1.76 0.53 1.04
N PHE A 175 1.58 -0.75 0.68
CA PHE A 175 0.27 -1.41 0.87
C PHE A 175 0.08 -1.64 2.38
N GLY A 176 -0.67 -0.74 3.00
CA GLY A 176 -0.68 -0.55 4.44
C GLY A 176 -2.07 -0.34 5.00
N LYS A 177 -2.18 -0.25 6.33
CA LYS A 177 -3.47 -0.04 6.99
C LYS A 177 -4.22 1.21 6.49
N ALA A 178 -3.49 2.23 6.04
CA ALA A 178 -4.04 3.47 5.49
C ALA A 178 -4.91 3.25 4.24
N ASP A 179 -4.67 2.18 3.47
CA ASP A 179 -5.51 1.83 2.31
C ASP A 179 -6.94 1.44 2.70
N PHE A 180 -7.16 1.08 3.97
CA PHE A 180 -8.46 0.67 4.52
C PHE A 180 -9.14 1.77 5.36
N GLU A 181 -8.45 2.90 5.57
CA GLU A 181 -8.99 4.02 6.32
C GLU A 181 -10.03 4.79 5.49
N ILE A 182 -11.14 5.17 6.15
CA ILE A 182 -12.20 5.99 5.55
C ILE A 182 -12.38 7.24 6.41
N GLU A 183 -12.21 8.41 5.81
CA GLU A 183 -12.60 9.68 6.40
C GLU A 183 -14.04 10.00 6.00
N SER A 184 -14.92 10.23 7.00
CA SER A 184 -16.29 10.66 6.76
C SER A 184 -16.84 11.40 7.99
N PHE A 185 -17.67 12.41 7.71
CA PHE A 185 -18.39 13.19 8.72
C PHE A 185 -19.89 12.85 8.76
N ALA A 186 -20.33 11.84 8.01
CA ALA A 186 -21.72 11.42 8.01
C ALA A 186 -22.11 10.89 9.40
N LYS A 187 -23.33 11.21 9.84
CA LYS A 187 -23.87 10.70 11.11
C LYS A 187 -24.32 9.25 11.01
N THR A 188 -24.62 8.80 9.79
CA THR A 188 -25.21 7.51 9.49
C THR A 188 -24.55 6.94 8.24
N ILE A 189 -24.25 5.64 8.27
CA ILE A 189 -23.63 4.89 7.18
C ILE A 189 -24.51 3.71 6.77
N ARG A 190 -24.40 3.30 5.50
CA ARG A 190 -24.95 2.04 5.00
C ARG A 190 -24.10 0.89 5.47
N VAL A 191 -24.76 -0.16 5.93
CA VAL A 191 -24.12 -1.39 6.41
C VAL A 191 -24.79 -2.57 5.71
N ILE A 192 -23.98 -3.51 5.24
CA ILE A 192 -24.43 -4.78 4.71
C ILE A 192 -24.88 -5.64 5.89
N GLU A 193 -26.10 -6.16 5.88
CA GLU A 193 -26.51 -7.15 6.88
C GLU A 193 -26.37 -8.56 6.30
N ALA A 194 -25.43 -9.34 6.84
CA ALA A 194 -25.29 -10.75 6.49
C ALA A 194 -26.36 -11.58 7.22
N LEU A 195 -26.98 -12.53 6.50
CA LEU A 195 -27.97 -13.44 7.05
C LEU A 195 -27.41 -14.87 7.06
N GLU A 196 -27.44 -15.50 8.23
CA GLU A 196 -26.88 -16.85 8.42
C GLU A 196 -27.53 -17.85 7.47
N GLY A 197 -26.70 -18.54 6.69
CA GLY A 197 -27.14 -19.55 5.72
C GLY A 197 -27.85 -19.01 4.48
N GLN A 198 -27.80 -17.70 4.21
CA GLN A 198 -28.41 -17.08 3.03
C GLN A 198 -27.38 -16.36 2.15
N LEU A 199 -27.67 -16.31 0.85
CA LEU A 199 -26.90 -15.52 -0.13
C LEU A 199 -27.37 -14.05 -0.18
N ILE A 200 -28.63 -13.83 0.18
CA ILE A 200 -29.27 -12.51 0.22
C ILE A 200 -28.73 -11.74 1.43
N THR A 201 -28.53 -10.45 1.24
CA THR A 201 -28.20 -9.48 2.29
C THR A 201 -29.29 -8.42 2.38
N ASN A 202 -29.38 -7.73 3.51
CA ASN A 202 -30.17 -6.51 3.61
C ASN A 202 -29.25 -5.28 3.59
N GLU A 203 -29.80 -4.13 3.22
CA GLU A 203 -29.26 -2.83 3.61
C GLU A 203 -29.82 -2.42 4.97
N ILE A 204 -28.95 -2.09 5.92
CA ILE A 204 -29.34 -1.40 7.15
C ILE A 204 -28.54 -0.11 7.30
N HIS A 205 -29.07 0.83 8.07
CA HIS A 205 -28.39 2.08 8.39
C HIS A 205 -27.95 2.07 9.85
N HIS A 206 -26.69 2.41 10.10
CA HIS A 206 -26.11 2.45 11.43
C HIS A 206 -25.49 3.81 11.71
N LYS A 207 -25.50 4.24 12.96
CA LYS A 207 -24.79 5.45 13.37
C LYS A 207 -23.30 5.27 13.11
N SER A 208 -22.65 6.27 12.54
CA SER A 208 -21.20 6.21 12.32
C SER A 208 -20.45 6.08 13.65
N PHE A 209 -19.42 5.23 13.64
CA PHE A 209 -18.48 5.09 14.74
C PHE A 209 -17.11 5.50 14.23
N ALA A 210 -16.56 6.57 14.81
CA ALA A 210 -15.33 7.19 14.33
C ALA A 210 -14.33 7.40 15.48
N GLN A 211 -13.05 7.22 15.17
CA GLN A 211 -11.92 7.53 16.03
C GLN A 211 -10.94 8.38 15.21
N ASP A 212 -10.49 9.50 15.77
CA ASP A 212 -9.58 10.45 15.11
C ASP A 212 -10.03 10.89 13.70
N GLY A 213 -11.35 11.07 13.51
CA GLY A 213 -11.94 11.50 12.24
C GLY A 213 -12.10 10.40 11.18
N LYS A 214 -11.73 9.15 11.50
CA LYS A 214 -11.80 8.00 10.61
C LYS A 214 -12.88 7.02 11.08
N LEU A 215 -13.67 6.48 10.15
CA LEU A 215 -14.65 5.44 10.45
C LEU A 215 -13.93 4.13 10.80
N VAL A 216 -14.33 3.52 11.91
CA VAL A 216 -13.74 2.27 12.44
C VAL A 216 -14.84 1.26 12.78
N SER A 217 -14.48 -0.02 12.92
CA SER A 217 -15.42 -1.07 13.30
C SER A 217 -16.03 -0.78 14.68
N ASP A 218 -17.36 -0.85 14.77
CA ASP A 218 -18.10 -0.87 16.04
C ASP A 218 -18.30 -2.32 16.47
N VAL A 219 -17.27 -2.86 17.12
CA VAL A 219 -17.20 -4.27 17.53
C VAL A 219 -18.30 -4.63 18.54
N GLU A 220 -18.73 -3.68 19.36
CA GLU A 220 -19.79 -3.89 20.35
C GLU A 220 -21.13 -4.16 19.67
N ASN A 221 -21.48 -3.34 18.65
CA ASN A 221 -22.71 -3.51 17.87
C ASN A 221 -22.58 -4.47 16.69
N ASP A 222 -21.43 -5.14 16.56
CA ASP A 222 -21.09 -6.05 15.46
C ASP A 222 -21.24 -5.38 14.09
N ILE A 223 -20.70 -4.17 13.95
CA ILE A 223 -20.59 -3.44 12.68
C ILE A 223 -19.10 -3.42 12.32
N LEU A 224 -18.68 -4.40 11.55
CA LEU A 224 -17.29 -4.63 11.22
C LEU A 224 -16.95 -4.01 9.88
N LYS A 225 -15.74 -3.46 9.77
CA LYS A 225 -15.21 -3.00 8.50
C LYS A 225 -14.92 -4.19 7.60
N MET A 226 -15.32 -4.05 6.34
CA MET A 226 -15.11 -5.01 5.27
C MET A 226 -14.41 -4.31 4.11
N ALA A 227 -13.52 -5.01 3.41
CA ALA A 227 -12.90 -4.49 2.20
C ALA A 227 -12.86 -5.53 1.07
N VAL A 228 -12.84 -5.03 -0.17
CA VAL A 228 -12.55 -5.81 -1.37
C VAL A 228 -11.33 -5.18 -2.06
N VAL A 229 -10.28 -5.97 -2.22
CA VAL A 229 -9.01 -5.56 -2.83
C VAL A 229 -8.91 -6.17 -4.22
N ASN A 230 -8.78 -5.31 -5.24
CA ASN A 230 -8.58 -5.77 -6.62
C ASN A 230 -7.20 -6.42 -6.75
N ARG A 231 -7.15 -7.69 -7.18
CA ARG A 231 -5.88 -8.41 -7.37
C ARG A 231 -5.45 -8.54 -8.83
N TYR A 232 -6.23 -7.99 -9.76
CA TYR A 232 -5.98 -8.00 -11.20
C TYR A 232 -5.50 -6.65 -11.72
N GLN A 233 -5.80 -5.57 -11.00
CA GLN A 233 -5.43 -4.20 -11.29
C GLN A 233 -4.98 -3.51 -10.01
N ASP A 234 -3.99 -2.62 -10.13
CA ASP A 234 -3.55 -1.75 -9.05
C ASP A 234 -4.61 -0.66 -8.82
N ALA A 235 -5.49 -0.89 -7.86
CA ALA A 235 -6.62 -0.02 -7.53
C ALA A 235 -6.80 0.06 -6.02
N LYS A 236 -7.25 1.23 -5.55
CA LYS A 236 -7.54 1.43 -4.12
C LYS A 236 -8.58 0.41 -3.65
N PRO A 237 -8.41 -0.23 -2.47
CA PRO A 237 -9.43 -1.09 -1.89
C PRO A 237 -10.78 -0.38 -1.75
N ALA A 238 -11.85 -1.08 -2.08
CA ALA A 238 -13.19 -0.66 -1.75
C ALA A 238 -13.50 -1.08 -0.32
N VAL A 239 -13.97 -0.15 0.52
CA VAL A 239 -14.19 -0.37 1.96
C VAL A 239 -15.63 -0.02 2.32
N ALA A 240 -16.25 -0.86 3.14
CA ALA A 240 -17.60 -0.67 3.68
C ALA A 240 -17.73 -1.31 5.06
N PHE A 241 -18.97 -1.44 5.55
CA PHE A 241 -19.26 -2.04 6.85
C PHE A 241 -20.29 -3.16 6.71
N ILE A 242 -20.15 -4.19 7.55
CA ILE A 242 -20.97 -5.38 7.55
C ILE A 242 -21.38 -5.80 8.97
N LYS A 243 -22.61 -6.28 9.11
CA LYS A 243 -23.19 -6.79 10.35
C LYS A 243 -23.32 -8.31 10.35
N ASN A 244 -23.33 -8.92 11.53
CA ASN A 244 -23.60 -10.33 11.82
C ASN A 244 -22.41 -11.28 11.55
N PHE A 245 -21.19 -10.75 11.44
CA PHE A 245 -19.98 -11.58 11.41
C PHE A 245 -19.50 -11.96 12.80
N GLY A 246 -19.77 -11.16 13.83
CA GLY A 246 -19.57 -11.48 15.24
C GLY A 246 -18.14 -11.36 15.75
N LEU A 247 -17.16 -11.03 14.90
CA LEU A 247 -15.75 -10.95 15.33
C LEU A 247 -15.56 -9.89 16.41
N LYS A 248 -14.92 -10.29 17.51
CA LYS A 248 -14.54 -9.43 18.64
C LYS A 248 -13.07 -9.03 18.61
N LYS A 249 -12.27 -9.70 17.78
CA LYS A 249 -10.85 -9.40 17.53
C LYS A 249 -10.44 -9.99 16.17
N GLY A 250 -9.32 -9.54 15.65
CA GLY A 250 -8.74 -10.08 14.42
C GLY A 250 -9.53 -9.78 13.14
N ALA A 251 -9.15 -10.49 12.09
CA ALA A 251 -9.78 -10.43 10.78
C ALA A 251 -9.80 -11.81 10.11
N ILE A 252 -10.74 -11.99 9.18
CA ILE A 252 -10.77 -13.13 8.28
C ILE A 252 -10.78 -12.65 6.83
N ALA A 253 -10.09 -13.35 5.95
CA ALA A 253 -10.02 -13.02 4.53
C ALA A 253 -10.08 -14.25 3.63
N SER A 254 -10.48 -14.04 2.38
CA SER A 254 -10.51 -15.07 1.34
C SER A 254 -10.20 -14.45 -0.03
N SER A 255 -9.44 -15.15 -0.87
CA SER A 255 -9.35 -14.86 -2.31
C SER A 255 -10.43 -15.59 -3.13
N VAL A 256 -11.21 -16.46 -2.49
CA VAL A 256 -12.39 -17.08 -3.09
C VAL A 256 -13.60 -16.19 -2.77
N ALA A 257 -13.81 -15.17 -3.61
CA ALA A 257 -14.94 -14.25 -3.53
C ALA A 257 -15.78 -14.32 -4.82
N HIS A 258 -17.00 -14.85 -4.74
CA HIS A 258 -17.84 -15.05 -5.91
C HIS A 258 -18.28 -13.73 -6.54
N ASP A 259 -18.18 -13.49 -7.85
CA ASP A 259 -17.56 -14.34 -8.91
C ASP A 259 -16.30 -13.69 -9.51
N CYS A 260 -15.95 -12.49 -9.09
CA CYS A 260 -14.74 -11.81 -9.58
C CYS A 260 -13.46 -12.37 -8.93
N HIS A 261 -13.58 -13.07 -7.80
CA HIS A 261 -12.49 -13.63 -7.02
C HIS A 261 -11.41 -12.60 -6.71
N ASN A 262 -11.80 -11.40 -6.30
CA ASN A 262 -10.90 -10.46 -5.63
C ASN A 262 -10.65 -10.90 -4.18
N ILE A 263 -9.71 -10.27 -3.48
CA ILE A 263 -9.55 -10.55 -2.05
C ILE A 263 -10.69 -9.84 -1.31
N VAL A 264 -11.42 -10.58 -0.48
CA VAL A 264 -12.45 -10.07 0.41
C VAL A 264 -12.02 -10.30 1.86
N VAL A 265 -12.23 -9.30 2.72
CA VAL A 265 -11.78 -9.32 4.10
C VAL A 265 -12.78 -8.60 5.00
N VAL A 266 -12.93 -9.08 6.24
CA VAL A 266 -13.69 -8.43 7.31
C VAL A 266 -12.88 -8.49 8.59
N GLY A 267 -12.87 -7.40 9.37
CA GLY A 267 -12.04 -7.35 10.57
C GLY A 267 -12.42 -6.27 11.58
N THR A 268 -11.83 -6.36 12.75
CA THR A 268 -12.10 -5.44 13.87
C THR A 268 -11.28 -4.15 13.82
N SER A 269 -10.22 -4.09 13.01
CA SER A 269 -9.40 -2.88 12.82
C SER A 269 -8.75 -2.87 11.43
N ASP A 270 -8.30 -1.70 10.99
CA ASP A 270 -7.57 -1.53 9.72
C ASP A 270 -6.25 -2.31 9.70
N GLU A 271 -5.62 -2.46 10.86
CA GLU A 271 -4.39 -3.22 11.03
C GLU A 271 -4.61 -4.71 10.80
N GLU A 272 -5.65 -5.30 11.39
CA GLU A 272 -5.97 -6.71 11.20
C GLU A 272 -6.45 -7.01 9.77
N ILE A 273 -7.21 -6.09 9.18
CA ILE A 273 -7.64 -6.19 7.77
C ILE A 273 -6.42 -6.19 6.85
N CYS A 274 -5.50 -5.25 7.04
CA CYS A 274 -4.27 -5.17 6.26
C CYS A 274 -3.40 -6.44 6.43
N ASN A 275 -3.25 -6.92 7.67
CA ASN A 275 -2.51 -8.13 7.97
C ASN A 275 -3.12 -9.34 7.22
N ALA A 276 -4.43 -9.54 7.31
CA ALA A 276 -5.12 -10.66 6.64
C ALA A 276 -4.90 -10.64 5.12
N VAL A 277 -5.01 -9.46 4.50
CA VAL A 277 -4.77 -9.29 3.06
C VAL A 277 -3.32 -9.63 2.71
N ASN A 278 -2.35 -9.12 3.48
CA ASN A 278 -0.93 -9.38 3.26
C ASN A 278 -0.58 -10.87 3.40
N VAL A 279 -1.22 -11.57 4.34
CA VAL A 279 -1.09 -13.03 4.48
C VAL A 279 -1.55 -13.75 3.21
N LEU A 280 -2.67 -13.34 2.62
CA LEU A 280 -3.13 -13.94 1.37
C LEU A 280 -2.22 -13.61 0.19
N ILE A 281 -1.70 -12.37 0.10
CA ILE A 281 -0.74 -11.97 -0.93
C ILE A 281 0.52 -12.84 -0.84
N ALA A 282 1.09 -13.00 0.35
CA ALA A 282 2.28 -13.81 0.59
C ALA A 282 2.08 -15.29 0.20
N ASN A 283 0.88 -15.82 0.40
CA ASN A 283 0.51 -17.19 0.06
C ASN A 283 -0.02 -17.36 -1.39
N LYS A 284 0.01 -16.29 -2.21
CA LYS A 284 -0.52 -16.27 -3.58
C LYS A 284 -2.01 -16.65 -3.68
N GLY A 285 -2.77 -16.24 -2.66
CA GLY A 285 -4.19 -16.55 -2.49
C GLY A 285 -4.42 -17.64 -1.45
N GLY A 286 -5.66 -17.71 -0.96
CA GLY A 286 -6.02 -18.60 0.13
C GLY A 286 -7.23 -18.12 0.92
N VAL A 287 -7.36 -18.72 2.10
CA VAL A 287 -8.31 -18.33 3.13
C VAL A 287 -7.54 -18.23 4.45
N CYS A 288 -7.70 -17.16 5.21
CA CYS A 288 -6.95 -16.96 6.45
C CYS A 288 -7.78 -16.33 7.57
N ALA A 289 -7.31 -16.55 8.81
CA ALA A 289 -7.73 -15.83 10.00
C ALA A 289 -6.47 -15.30 10.71
N VAL A 290 -6.49 -14.03 11.11
CA VAL A 290 -5.36 -13.34 11.76
C VAL A 290 -5.81 -12.56 12.99
N ASN A 291 -4.96 -12.48 14.01
CA ASN A 291 -5.11 -11.60 15.16
C ASN A 291 -3.73 -11.29 15.76
N GLY A 292 -3.22 -10.09 15.51
CA GLY A 292 -1.85 -9.69 15.80
C GLY A 292 -0.85 -10.63 15.10
N ASP A 293 0.08 -11.19 15.87
CA ASP A 293 1.10 -12.12 15.34
C ASP A 293 0.57 -13.55 15.10
N VAL A 294 -0.66 -13.85 15.54
CA VAL A 294 -1.24 -15.18 15.39
C VAL A 294 -2.01 -15.26 14.08
N GLN A 295 -1.66 -16.25 13.25
CA GLN A 295 -2.33 -16.49 11.97
C GLN A 295 -2.53 -17.97 11.68
N LYS A 296 -3.62 -18.29 10.99
CA LYS A 296 -3.82 -19.59 10.30
C LYS A 296 -4.24 -19.32 8.87
N VAL A 297 -3.71 -20.12 7.95
CA VAL A 297 -3.94 -19.98 6.51
C VAL A 297 -4.13 -21.33 5.86
N LEU A 298 -5.10 -21.40 4.95
CA LEU A 298 -5.19 -22.42 3.91
C LEU A 298 -4.70 -21.78 2.59
N PRO A 299 -3.47 -22.09 2.15
CA PRO A 299 -2.95 -21.58 0.88
C PRO A 299 -3.71 -22.16 -0.32
N LEU A 300 -4.03 -21.32 -1.29
CA LEU A 300 -4.66 -21.71 -2.55
C LEU A 300 -3.83 -21.19 -3.74
N PRO A 301 -2.57 -21.62 -3.91
CA PRO A 301 -1.63 -21.01 -4.85
C PRO A 301 -2.06 -21.12 -6.33
N VAL A 302 -2.98 -22.04 -6.66
CA VAL A 302 -3.51 -22.17 -8.01
C VAL A 302 -4.67 -21.20 -8.18
N ALA A 303 -4.38 -20.07 -8.84
CA ALA A 303 -5.31 -18.97 -9.13
C ALA A 303 -5.95 -18.30 -7.88
N GLY A 304 -5.46 -18.58 -6.67
CA GLY A 304 -6.11 -18.17 -5.42
C GLY A 304 -7.44 -18.89 -5.15
N ILE A 305 -7.67 -20.05 -5.77
CA ILE A 305 -8.93 -20.80 -5.68
C ILE A 305 -8.70 -22.26 -5.29
N MET A 306 -7.62 -22.88 -5.75
CA MET A 306 -7.33 -24.30 -5.49
C MET A 306 -6.01 -24.47 -4.74
N SER A 307 -6.00 -25.44 -3.82
CA SER A 307 -4.78 -25.90 -3.15
C SER A 307 -4.05 -26.92 -4.04
N ASP A 308 -2.74 -26.94 -3.94
CA ASP A 308 -1.87 -27.99 -4.48
C ASP A 308 -1.56 -29.09 -3.44
N ASN A 309 -2.08 -28.95 -2.21
CA ASN A 309 -2.03 -29.97 -1.17
C ASN A 309 -3.04 -31.10 -1.41
N ASP A 310 -2.88 -32.22 -0.70
CA ASP A 310 -3.89 -33.28 -0.69
C ASP A 310 -5.18 -32.86 0.06
N ALA A 311 -6.25 -33.61 -0.18
CA ALA A 311 -7.58 -33.29 0.35
C ALA A 311 -7.67 -33.37 1.88
N TRP A 312 -6.90 -34.25 2.52
CA TRP A 312 -6.91 -34.40 3.98
C TRP A 312 -6.24 -33.22 4.64
N GLU A 313 -5.08 -32.82 4.12
CA GLU A 313 -4.36 -31.65 4.61
C GLU A 313 -5.15 -30.36 4.38
N THR A 314 -5.72 -30.20 3.18
CA THR A 314 -6.62 -29.09 2.86
C THR A 314 -7.81 -29.02 3.83
N GLY A 315 -8.43 -30.17 4.11
CA GLY A 315 -9.55 -30.27 5.05
C GLY A 315 -9.16 -29.92 6.49
N ARG A 316 -7.98 -30.37 6.95
CA ARG A 316 -7.43 -30.04 8.27
C ARG A 316 -7.18 -28.54 8.40
N LEU A 317 -6.50 -27.92 7.43
CA LEU A 317 -6.23 -26.49 7.43
C LEU A 317 -7.52 -25.66 7.40
N TYR A 318 -8.52 -26.08 6.64
CA TYR A 318 -9.85 -25.44 6.63
C TYR A 318 -10.54 -25.50 7.99
N GLN A 319 -10.53 -26.66 8.66
CA GLN A 319 -11.09 -26.80 10.01
C GLN A 319 -10.39 -25.89 11.02
N GLU A 320 -9.08 -25.74 10.88
CA GLU A 320 -8.27 -24.91 11.77
C GLU A 320 -8.56 -23.41 11.63
N ILE A 321 -8.69 -22.90 10.40
CA ILE A 321 -9.07 -21.49 10.19
C ILE A 321 -10.51 -21.23 10.64
N ASP A 322 -11.43 -22.17 10.44
CA ASP A 322 -12.82 -22.08 10.87
C ASP A 322 -12.93 -22.05 12.40
N ALA A 323 -12.17 -22.90 13.10
CA ALA A 323 -12.08 -22.89 14.56
C ALA A 323 -11.54 -21.54 15.06
N MET A 324 -10.50 -20.98 14.42
CA MET A 324 -9.93 -19.69 14.80
C MET A 324 -10.92 -18.54 14.58
N ALA A 325 -11.68 -18.53 13.49
CA ALA A 325 -12.74 -17.53 13.28
C ALA A 325 -13.80 -17.56 14.39
N LYS A 326 -14.15 -18.76 14.90
CA LYS A 326 -15.05 -18.93 16.04
C LYS A 326 -14.43 -18.44 17.35
N GLU A 327 -13.14 -18.72 17.58
CA GLU A 327 -12.38 -18.19 18.72
C GLU A 327 -12.28 -16.64 18.70
N PHE A 328 -12.31 -16.03 17.52
CA PHE A 328 -12.37 -14.59 17.36
C PHE A 328 -13.76 -14.01 17.67
N GLY A 329 -14.80 -14.84 17.73
CA GLY A 329 -16.16 -14.46 18.13
C GLY A 329 -17.23 -14.73 17.07
N SER A 330 -16.87 -15.24 15.89
CA SER A 330 -17.85 -15.46 14.82
C SER A 330 -19.00 -16.35 15.26
N LEU A 331 -20.23 -15.87 15.06
CA LEU A 331 -21.46 -16.61 15.34
C LEU A 331 -21.97 -17.40 14.13
N LEU A 332 -21.40 -17.15 12.94
CA LEU A 332 -21.75 -17.82 11.69
C LEU A 332 -21.31 -19.29 11.73
N LYS A 333 -22.11 -20.20 11.17
CA LYS A 333 -21.75 -21.63 11.07
C LYS A 333 -20.60 -21.84 10.09
N ALA A 334 -20.54 -21.04 9.03
CA ALA A 334 -19.56 -21.10 7.97
C ALA A 334 -19.09 -19.69 7.55
N PRO A 335 -18.32 -18.98 8.40
CA PRO A 335 -17.97 -17.58 8.20
C PRO A 335 -17.28 -17.29 6.86
N PHE A 336 -16.38 -18.17 6.42
CA PHE A 336 -15.68 -18.02 5.14
C PHE A 336 -16.58 -18.24 3.92
N MET A 337 -17.59 -19.11 4.05
CA MET A 337 -18.58 -19.30 2.99
C MET A 337 -19.51 -18.08 2.92
N THR A 338 -19.94 -17.53 4.05
CA THR A 338 -20.72 -16.28 4.08
C THR A 338 -19.91 -15.15 3.44
N LEU A 339 -18.64 -15.00 3.82
CA LEU A 339 -17.74 -13.97 3.28
C LEU A 339 -17.58 -14.07 1.75
N SER A 340 -17.47 -15.28 1.20
CA SER A 340 -17.27 -15.46 -0.24
C SER A 340 -18.41 -14.91 -1.10
N PHE A 341 -19.62 -14.78 -0.55
CA PHE A 341 -20.79 -14.24 -1.25
C PHE A 341 -21.06 -12.75 -0.98
N MET A 342 -20.26 -12.09 -0.14
CA MET A 342 -20.44 -10.66 0.14
C MET A 342 -20.01 -9.76 -1.03
N ALA A 343 -19.27 -10.32 -2.00
CA ALA A 343 -18.86 -9.64 -3.23
C ALA A 343 -19.70 -9.98 -4.48
N LEU A 344 -20.75 -10.80 -4.33
CA LEU A 344 -21.56 -11.27 -5.45
C LEU A 344 -22.68 -10.26 -5.78
N LEU A 345 -22.41 -9.32 -6.70
CA LEU A 345 -23.28 -8.17 -7.01
C LEU A 345 -24.65 -8.50 -7.58
N VAL A 346 -24.83 -9.67 -8.19
CA VAL A 346 -26.07 -10.05 -8.89
C VAL A 346 -27.20 -10.48 -7.96
N ILE A 347 -26.94 -10.57 -6.65
CA ILE A 347 -27.92 -10.95 -5.64
C ILE A 347 -28.31 -9.71 -4.81
N PRO A 348 -29.60 -9.42 -4.61
CA PRO A 348 -30.06 -8.36 -3.71
C PRO A 348 -29.59 -8.56 -2.25
N ASP A 349 -29.53 -7.54 -1.40
CA ASP A 349 -29.74 -6.10 -1.63
C ASP A 349 -28.40 -5.35 -1.71
N LEU A 350 -27.68 -5.17 -0.61
CA LEU A 350 -26.43 -4.42 -0.57
C LEU A 350 -25.21 -5.36 -0.58
N LYS A 351 -24.25 -5.11 -1.48
CA LYS A 351 -23.00 -5.88 -1.64
C LYS A 351 -21.80 -4.95 -1.84
N LEU A 352 -20.59 -5.48 -1.66
CA LEU A 352 -19.34 -4.75 -1.89
C LEU A 352 -18.55 -5.37 -3.02
N SER A 353 -18.23 -4.59 -4.05
CA SER A 353 -17.24 -4.98 -5.07
C SER A 353 -15.96 -4.17 -4.91
N ASP A 354 -14.95 -4.48 -5.73
CA ASP A 354 -13.71 -3.71 -5.84
C ASP A 354 -13.90 -2.26 -6.31
N LYS A 355 -15.10 -1.91 -6.79
CA LYS A 355 -15.45 -0.55 -7.21
C LYS A 355 -16.30 0.23 -6.19
N GLY A 356 -16.70 -0.41 -5.08
CA GLY A 356 -17.54 0.20 -4.05
C GLY A 356 -18.81 -0.58 -3.74
N LEU A 357 -19.63 0.01 -2.87
CA LEU A 357 -20.94 -0.50 -2.48
C LEU A 357 -21.91 -0.47 -3.65
N PHE A 358 -22.64 -1.55 -3.83
CA PHE A 358 -23.59 -1.73 -4.92
C PHE A 358 -24.92 -2.18 -4.34
N SER A 359 -25.99 -1.46 -4.69
CA SER A 359 -27.35 -1.87 -4.36
C SER A 359 -27.94 -2.64 -5.54
N GLY A 360 -28.31 -3.90 -5.31
CA GLY A 360 -29.06 -4.72 -6.26
C GLY A 360 -30.48 -4.21 -6.49
N ASN A 361 -31.06 -3.46 -5.54
CA ASN A 361 -32.38 -2.86 -5.68
C ASN A 361 -32.40 -1.70 -6.69
N SER A 362 -31.45 -0.77 -6.60
CA SER A 362 -31.30 0.33 -7.57
C SER A 362 -30.45 -0.03 -8.78
N PHE A 363 -29.78 -1.18 -8.72
CA PHE A 363 -28.81 -1.67 -9.71
C PHE A 363 -27.71 -0.65 -10.02
N SER A 364 -27.19 -0.01 -8.97
CA SER A 364 -26.19 1.05 -9.08
C SER A 364 -25.22 1.03 -7.92
N PHE A 365 -24.05 1.65 -8.11
CA PHE A 365 -23.19 2.00 -7.00
C PHE A 365 -23.88 3.04 -6.10
N VAL A 366 -23.69 2.91 -4.79
CA VAL A 366 -24.24 3.80 -3.77
C VAL A 366 -23.14 4.26 -2.83
N ASP A 367 -23.29 5.47 -2.30
CA ASP A 367 -22.34 6.01 -1.31
C ASP A 367 -22.49 5.28 0.03
N LEU A 368 -21.36 5.14 0.74
CA LEU A 368 -21.35 4.64 2.11
C LEU A 368 -22.15 5.55 3.05
N ASP A 369 -22.00 6.86 2.87
CA ASP A 369 -22.67 7.88 3.66
C ASP A 369 -24.16 7.95 3.30
N VAL A 370 -25.02 7.98 4.30
CA VAL A 370 -26.45 8.27 4.13
C VAL A 370 -26.67 9.76 4.38
N LYS A 371 -27.16 10.47 3.36
CA LYS A 371 -27.43 11.92 3.40
C LYS A 371 -28.64 12.28 4.25
#